data_AF-A0A7J9V0S7-F1
#
_entry.id   AF-A0A7J9V0S7-F1
#
_cell.length_a   1.000
_cell.length_b   1.000
_cell.length_c   1.000
_cell.angle_alpha   90.00
_cell.angle_beta   90.00
_cell.angle_gamma   90.00
#
_symmetry.space_group_name_H-M   'P 1'
#
loop_
_entity.id
_entity.type
_entity.pdbx_description
1 polymer ?
#
loop_
_entity_poly.entity_id
_entity_poly.type
_entity_poly.pdbx_seq_one_letter_code
_entity_poly.pdbx_strand_id
1 'polypeptide(L)'
;MVLDSRSLPHDAGFSVSKNQGQGPGTILNTASVAGLRAGLGQHAYTAAKHAVVGLTQSAAVELRGYGIRVNALAPGGVATPLLTDVITGGDMESVRSALESSYGRAPTPADVAAGAVFLLSDEGWLANGSILVLDGANDVPADRALDRFARQ
;
A
#
# COMPACT_ATOMS: atom_id res chain seq x y z
N MET A 1 -5.73 -5.49 -6.64
CA MET A 1 -5.41 -5.39 -8.08
C MET A 1 -6.46 -4.48 -8.71
N VAL A 2 -6.23 -3.17 -8.67
CA VAL A 2 -7.00 -2.24 -9.51
C VAL A 2 -6.26 -2.20 -10.84
N LEU A 3 -6.89 -2.74 -11.88
CA LEU A 3 -6.42 -2.63 -13.25
C LEU A 3 -7.12 -1.42 -13.84
N ASP A 4 -6.38 -0.34 -14.15
CA ASP A 4 -6.88 0.64 -15.11
C ASP A 4 -6.82 -0.01 -16.49
N SER A 5 -7.94 -0.64 -16.87
CA SER A 5 -8.09 -1.35 -18.13
C SER A 5 -8.81 -0.47 -19.13
N ARG A 6 -8.07 0.06 -20.11
CA ARG A 6 -8.65 0.19 -21.44
C ARG A 6 -8.56 -1.21 -22.11
N SER A 7 -9.51 -2.08 -21.74
CA SER A 7 -9.88 -3.35 -22.39
C SER A 7 -8.78 -4.38 -22.71
N LEU A 8 -8.84 -5.57 -22.09
CA LEU A 8 -8.15 -6.78 -22.58
C LEU A 8 -9.17 -7.90 -22.87
N PRO A 9 -8.99 -8.69 -23.95
CA PRO A 9 -9.79 -9.87 -24.23
C PRO A 9 -9.36 -11.09 -23.39
N HIS A 10 -10.25 -12.08 -23.36
CA HIS A 10 -10.23 -13.27 -22.52
C HIS A 10 -9.39 -14.41 -23.09
N ASP A 11 -8.43 -14.92 -22.31
CA ASP A 11 -7.96 -16.31 -22.33
C ASP A 11 -7.03 -16.62 -21.14
N ALA A 12 -7.21 -17.81 -20.58
CA ALA A 12 -6.62 -18.26 -19.33
C ALA A 12 -5.15 -18.71 -19.52
N GLY A 13 -4.24 -17.90 -19.00
CA GLY A 13 -2.80 -18.11 -18.93
C GLY A 13 -2.15 -16.74 -18.82
N PHE A 14 -1.31 -16.50 -17.81
CA PHE A 14 -0.75 -15.17 -17.55
C PHE A 14 0.21 -14.76 -18.69
N SER A 15 -0.35 -14.25 -19.78
CA SER A 15 0.35 -13.77 -20.97
C SER A 15 0.19 -12.25 -21.00
N VAL A 16 1.24 -11.53 -20.61
CA VAL A 16 1.29 -10.07 -20.76
C VAL A 16 1.76 -9.77 -22.17
N SER A 17 0.83 -9.39 -23.04
CA SER A 17 1.16 -8.91 -24.39
C SER A 17 1.85 -7.55 -24.31
N LYS A 18 2.75 -7.25 -25.25
CA LYS A 18 3.30 -5.90 -25.40
C LYS A 18 2.13 -4.93 -25.62
N ASN A 19 2.14 -3.81 -24.90
CA ASN A 19 1.10 -2.80 -25.00
C ASN A 19 1.20 -2.08 -26.36
N GLN A 20 0.65 -2.70 -27.41
CA GLN A 20 0.67 -2.19 -28.78
C GLN A 20 -0.53 -1.27 -28.97
N GLY A 21 -0.38 -0.01 -28.54
CA GLY A 21 -1.33 1.07 -28.84
C GLY A 21 -2.00 1.72 -27.63
N GLN A 22 -1.74 1.25 -26.40
CA GLN A 22 -2.14 1.97 -25.19
C GLN A 22 -0.91 2.41 -24.41
N GLY A 23 -0.99 3.57 -23.75
CA GLY A 23 0.12 4.17 -23.01
C GLY A 23 0.68 3.24 -21.91
N PRO A 24 1.81 3.62 -21.28
CA PRO A 24 2.42 2.82 -20.22
C PRO A 24 1.40 2.46 -19.13
N GLY A 25 1.40 1.19 -18.71
CA GLY A 25 0.46 0.68 -17.71
C GLY A 25 1.02 0.77 -16.30
N THR A 26 0.14 0.73 -15.30
CA THR A 26 0.54 0.69 -13.89
C THR A 26 -0.38 -0.24 -13.11
N ILE A 27 0.21 -1.08 -12.28
CA ILE A 27 -0.49 -2.01 -11.39
C ILE A 27 -0.24 -1.55 -9.96
N LEU A 28 -1.33 -1.36 -9.22
CA LEU A 28 -1.27 -1.02 -7.80
C LEU A 28 -1.82 -2.15 -6.93
N ASN A 29 -0.96 -2.61 -6.02
CA ASN A 29 -1.29 -3.61 -5.01
C ASN A 29 -1.58 -2.95 -3.66
N THR A 30 -2.40 -3.61 -2.86
CA THR A 30 -2.69 -3.21 -1.47
C THR A 30 -1.95 -4.16 -0.53
N ALA A 31 -0.79 -3.73 -0.06
CA ALA A 31 -0.02 -4.38 1.00
C ALA A 31 -0.51 -3.91 2.38
N SER A 32 0.40 -3.77 3.34
CA SER A 32 0.20 -3.28 4.71
C SER A 32 1.58 -3.05 5.33
N VAL A 33 1.69 -2.21 6.35
CA VAL A 33 2.89 -2.15 7.20
C VAL A 33 3.24 -3.51 7.83
N ALA A 34 2.25 -4.39 8.06
CA ALA A 34 2.47 -5.78 8.47
C ALA A 34 3.17 -6.64 7.40
N GLY A 35 3.22 -6.19 6.14
CA GLY A 35 4.00 -6.81 5.07
C GLY A 35 5.47 -6.39 5.07
N LEU A 36 5.86 -5.48 5.95
CA LEU A 36 7.21 -4.92 6.06
C LEU A 36 7.82 -5.14 7.45
N ARG A 37 6.99 -5.47 8.44
CA ARG A 37 7.36 -5.55 9.86
C ARG A 37 6.60 -6.66 10.57
N ALA A 38 7.23 -7.21 11.61
CA ALA A 38 6.60 -8.18 12.49
C ALA A 38 5.76 -7.49 13.58
N GLY A 39 4.78 -8.22 14.13
CA GLY A 39 4.02 -7.78 15.31
C GLY A 39 2.79 -6.90 15.03
N LEU A 40 2.53 -6.56 13.77
CA LEU A 40 1.43 -5.65 13.38
C LEU A 40 0.16 -6.37 12.91
N GLY A 41 0.08 -7.69 13.09
CA GLY A 41 -1.09 -8.49 12.73
C GLY A 41 -0.89 -9.99 12.97
N GLN A 42 -1.96 -10.76 12.71
CA GLN A 42 -1.92 -12.23 12.78
C GLN A 42 -0.83 -12.80 11.86
N HIS A 43 -0.23 -13.94 12.22
CA HIS A 43 0.87 -14.53 11.46
C HIS A 43 0.52 -14.79 9.99
N ALA A 44 -0.68 -15.34 9.72
CA ALA A 44 -1.15 -15.57 8.36
C ALA A 44 -1.32 -14.26 7.56
N TYR A 45 -1.83 -13.21 8.19
CA TYR A 45 -1.97 -11.90 7.56
C TYR A 45 -0.61 -11.27 7.24
N THR A 46 0.30 -11.29 8.22
CA THR A 46 1.69 -10.81 8.08
C THR A 46 2.40 -11.53 6.94
N ALA A 47 2.32 -12.86 6.89
CA ALA A 47 2.91 -13.67 5.82
C ALA A 47 2.31 -13.34 4.45
N ALA A 48 0.98 -13.25 4.35
CA ALA A 48 0.31 -12.88 3.11
C ALA A 48 0.72 -11.49 2.62
N LYS A 49 0.87 -10.51 3.53
CA LYS A 49 1.28 -9.15 3.16
C LYS A 49 2.75 -9.04 2.78
N HIS A 50 3.64 -9.85 3.37
CA HIS A 50 5.00 -10.00 2.87
C HIS A 50 5.03 -10.61 1.46
N ALA A 51 4.16 -11.59 1.18
CA ALA A 51 4.05 -12.17 -0.15
C ALA A 51 3.60 -11.13 -1.20
N VAL A 52 2.67 -10.24 -0.86
CA VAL A 52 2.27 -9.12 -1.75
C VAL A 52 3.43 -8.17 -2.03
N VAL A 53 4.26 -7.86 -1.03
CA VAL A 53 5.46 -7.01 -1.21
C VAL A 53 6.46 -7.67 -2.16
N GLY A 54 6.79 -8.95 -1.91
CA GLY A 54 7.68 -9.72 -2.77
C GLY A 54 7.16 -9.85 -4.20
N LEU A 55 5.85 -10.14 -4.36
CA LEU A 55 5.20 -10.25 -5.67
C LEU A 55 5.25 -8.93 -6.44
N THR A 56 5.03 -7.80 -5.75
CA THR A 56 5.10 -6.45 -6.34
C THR A 56 6.47 -6.19 -6.94
N GLN A 57 7.53 -6.46 -6.17
CA GLN A 57 8.91 -6.23 -6.60
C GLN A 57 9.33 -7.21 -7.71
N SER A 58 8.94 -8.47 -7.60
CA SER A 58 9.20 -9.48 -8.64
C SER A 58 8.53 -9.11 -9.96
N ALA A 59 7.24 -8.79 -9.93
CA ALA A 59 6.47 -8.41 -11.12
C ALA A 59 6.96 -7.09 -11.72
N ALA A 60 7.43 -6.13 -10.91
CA ALA A 60 8.01 -4.88 -11.39
C ALA A 60 9.25 -5.12 -12.29
N VAL A 61 10.07 -6.11 -11.98
CA VAL A 61 11.25 -6.48 -12.78
C VAL A 61 10.85 -7.18 -14.07
N GLU A 62 9.87 -8.07 -14.01
CA GLU A 62 9.37 -8.82 -15.16
C GLU A 62 8.64 -7.91 -16.16
N LEU A 63 7.75 -7.06 -15.66
CA LEU A 63 6.81 -6.30 -16.49
C LEU A 63 7.37 -4.98 -17.02
N ARG A 64 8.54 -4.50 -16.53
CA ARG A 64 9.16 -3.26 -17.01
C ARG A 64 9.45 -3.27 -18.51
N GLY A 65 9.79 -4.43 -19.08
CA GLY A 65 10.06 -4.59 -20.52
C GLY A 65 8.82 -4.39 -21.40
N TYR A 66 7.64 -4.42 -20.79
CA TYR A 66 6.34 -4.18 -21.42
C TYR A 66 5.82 -2.75 -21.17
N GLY A 67 6.62 -1.89 -20.52
CA GLY A 67 6.20 -0.54 -20.15
C GLY A 67 5.18 -0.50 -19.02
N ILE A 68 5.11 -1.56 -18.20
CA ILE A 68 4.19 -1.66 -17.06
C ILE A 68 4.96 -1.49 -15.76
N ARG A 69 4.49 -0.56 -14.93
CA ARG A 69 4.99 -0.35 -13.56
C ARG A 69 4.17 -1.17 -12.57
N VAL A 70 4.79 -1.69 -11.52
CA VAL A 70 4.08 -2.42 -10.45
C VAL A 70 4.50 -1.85 -9.11
N ASN A 71 3.56 -1.31 -8.35
CA ASN A 71 3.82 -0.72 -7.03
C ASN A 71 2.81 -1.22 -6.01
N ALA A 72 3.06 -0.94 -4.73
CA ALA A 72 2.10 -1.23 -3.66
C ALA A 72 1.97 -0.06 -2.68
N LEU A 73 0.76 0.08 -2.12
CA LEU A 73 0.54 0.85 -0.91
C LEU A 73 0.67 -0.06 0.30
N ALA A 74 1.32 0.41 1.36
CA ALA A 74 1.41 -0.23 2.66
C ALA A 74 0.81 0.69 3.75
N PRO A 75 -0.54 0.75 3.86
CA PRO A 75 -1.16 1.53 4.93
C PRO A 75 -0.91 0.92 6.31
N GLY A 76 -0.86 1.82 7.31
CA GLY A 76 -1.04 1.49 8.72
C GLY A 76 -2.52 1.26 9.07
N GLY A 77 -2.86 1.41 10.34
CA GLY A 77 -4.27 1.44 10.76
C GLY A 77 -4.99 2.67 10.17
N VAL A 78 -6.06 2.44 9.41
CA VAL A 78 -6.87 3.48 8.78
C VAL A 78 -8.30 3.35 9.27
N ALA A 79 -8.88 4.45 9.76
CA ALA A 79 -10.27 4.47 10.21
C ALA A 79 -11.21 4.26 9.01
N THR A 80 -11.68 3.03 8.83
CA THR A 80 -12.60 2.61 7.77
C THR A 80 -13.84 1.97 8.40
N PRO A 81 -15.01 2.01 7.74
CA PRO A 81 -16.21 1.36 8.27
C PRO A 81 -15.98 -0.13 8.62
N LEU A 82 -15.25 -0.85 7.76
CA LEU A 82 -14.87 -2.25 7.99
C LEU A 82 -14.11 -2.44 9.31
N LEU A 83 -13.12 -1.58 9.58
CA LEU A 83 -12.33 -1.67 10.80
C LEU A 83 -13.15 -1.26 12.02
N THR A 84 -14.06 -0.31 11.87
CA THR A 84 -14.91 0.17 12.94
C THR A 84 -15.94 -0.85 13.39
N ASP A 85 -16.57 -1.54 12.45
CA ASP A 85 -17.50 -2.62 12.79
C ASP A 85 -16.78 -3.77 13.49
N VAL A 86 -15.55 -4.08 13.08
CA VAL A 86 -14.75 -5.18 13.64
C VAL A 86 -14.17 -4.84 15.03
N ILE A 87 -13.74 -3.60 15.26
CA ILE A 87 -13.03 -3.23 16.50
C ILE A 87 -13.98 -2.72 17.59
N THR A 88 -14.93 -1.85 17.25
CA THR A 88 -15.75 -1.13 18.25
C THR A 88 -17.25 -1.37 18.11
N GLY A 89 -17.67 -2.17 17.12
CA GLY A 89 -19.10 -2.40 16.86
C GLY A 89 -19.85 -1.17 16.35
N GLY A 90 -19.15 -0.26 15.66
CA GLY A 90 -19.77 0.90 15.00
C GLY A 90 -19.35 2.28 15.56
N ASP A 91 -18.58 2.34 16.66
CA ASP A 91 -18.08 3.61 17.19
C ASP A 91 -16.82 4.09 16.44
N MET A 92 -17.04 4.90 15.40
CA MET A 92 -15.98 5.49 14.58
C MET A 92 -15.03 6.41 15.36
N GLU A 93 -15.50 7.06 16.43
CA GLU A 93 -14.69 8.07 17.14
C GLU A 93 -13.64 7.40 18.01
N SER A 94 -14.04 6.36 18.75
CA SER A 94 -13.11 5.52 19.51
C SER A 94 -12.04 4.90 18.60
N VAL A 95 -12.40 4.49 17.38
CA VAL A 95 -11.44 3.96 16.40
C VAL A 95 -10.47 5.02 15.92
N ARG A 96 -10.94 6.24 15.65
CA ARG A 96 -10.06 7.34 15.27
C ARG A 96 -9.05 7.65 16.36
N SER A 97 -9.51 7.74 17.61
CA SER A 97 -8.61 7.95 18.74
C SER A 97 -7.59 6.81 18.89
N ALA A 98 -8.03 5.55 18.76
CA ALA A 98 -7.14 4.38 18.83
C ALA A 98 -6.13 4.29 17.68
N LEU A 99 -6.40 4.91 16.54
CA LEU A 99 -5.56 4.91 15.35
C LEU A 99 -4.82 6.23 15.14
N GLU A 100 -4.78 7.10 16.14
CA GLU A 100 -4.05 8.35 16.06
C GLU A 100 -2.59 8.08 15.72
N SER A 101 -2.09 8.78 14.69
CA SER A 101 -0.71 8.62 14.24
C SER A 101 0.26 9.52 14.99
N SER A 102 1.56 9.32 14.80
CA SER A 102 2.60 10.21 15.35
C SER A 102 2.47 11.67 14.89
N TYR A 103 1.65 11.94 13.87
CA TYR A 103 1.30 13.30 13.44
C TYR A 103 0.05 13.89 14.13
N GLY A 104 -0.46 13.28 15.20
CA GLY A 104 -1.56 13.82 16.01
C GLY A 104 -2.94 13.75 15.34
N ARG A 105 -3.09 12.84 14.37
CA ARG A 105 -4.39 12.53 13.77
C ARG A 105 -4.43 11.11 13.22
N ALA A 106 -5.63 10.53 13.14
CA ALA A 106 -5.82 9.25 12.49
C ALA A 106 -5.62 9.34 10.96
N PRO A 107 -4.97 8.36 10.33
CA PRO A 107 -5.01 8.19 8.88
C PRO A 107 -6.42 7.96 8.37
N THR A 108 -6.73 8.52 7.21
CA THR A 108 -8.05 8.47 6.57
C THR A 108 -7.99 7.74 5.23
N PRO A 109 -9.13 7.27 4.68
CA PRO A 109 -9.18 6.73 3.33
C PRO A 109 -8.67 7.72 2.26
N ALA A 110 -8.85 9.02 2.47
CA ALA A 110 -8.36 10.05 1.56
C ALA A 110 -6.83 10.11 1.52
N ASP A 111 -6.15 9.87 2.65
CA ASP A 111 -4.69 9.79 2.70
C ASP A 111 -4.16 8.61 1.86
N VAL A 112 -4.84 7.45 1.94
CA VAL A 112 -4.52 6.28 1.13
C VAL A 112 -4.78 6.54 -0.36
N ALA A 113 -5.90 7.18 -0.68
CA ALA A 113 -6.26 7.54 -2.04
C ALA A 113 -5.26 8.51 -2.67
N ALA A 114 -4.77 9.51 -1.92
CA ALA A 114 -3.76 10.44 -2.41
C ALA A 114 -2.45 9.72 -2.81
N GLY A 115 -1.99 8.77 -1.98
CA GLY A 115 -0.83 7.95 -2.34
C GLY A 115 -1.09 7.02 -3.54
N ALA A 116 -2.32 6.50 -3.67
CA ALA A 116 -2.72 5.73 -4.85
C ALA A 116 -2.63 6.58 -6.12
N VAL A 117 -3.22 7.78 -6.10
CA VAL A 117 -3.22 8.72 -7.22
C VAL A 117 -1.79 9.03 -7.65
N PHE A 118 -0.89 9.34 -6.71
CA PHE A 118 0.52 9.59 -7.03
C PHE A 118 1.20 8.42 -7.75
N LEU A 119 1.03 7.18 -7.28
CA LEU A 119 1.67 6.02 -7.91
C LEU A 119 1.06 5.67 -9.28
N LEU A 120 -0.22 6.03 -9.47
CA LEU A 120 -0.95 5.81 -10.72
C LEU A 120 -0.73 6.94 -11.74
N SER A 121 -0.30 8.13 -11.30
CA SER A 121 -0.12 9.29 -12.17
C SER A 121 1.23 9.32 -12.90
N ASP A 122 1.37 10.29 -13.80
CA ASP A 122 2.60 10.53 -14.55
C ASP A 122 3.72 11.09 -13.66
N GLU A 123 3.39 11.79 -12.56
CA GLU A 123 4.36 12.25 -11.58
C GLU A 123 5.08 11.07 -10.89
N GLY A 124 4.40 9.92 -10.77
CA GLY A 124 4.94 8.68 -10.24
C GLY A 124 5.70 7.83 -11.26
N TRP A 125 6.04 8.35 -12.45
CA TRP A 125 6.55 7.51 -13.56
C TRP A 125 7.84 6.73 -13.22
N LEU A 126 8.70 7.26 -12.34
CA LEU A 126 9.92 6.55 -11.88
C LEU A 126 9.66 5.54 -10.77
N ALA A 127 8.48 5.53 -10.16
CA ALA A 127 8.13 4.54 -9.16
C ALA A 127 7.78 3.22 -9.84
N ASN A 128 8.66 2.23 -9.70
CA ASN A 128 8.45 0.84 -10.11
C ASN A 128 9.06 -0.11 -9.07
N GLY A 129 8.29 -1.09 -8.59
CA GLY A 129 8.64 -1.95 -7.46
C GLY A 129 8.57 -1.24 -6.11
N SER A 130 8.02 -0.03 -6.07
CA SER A 130 7.97 0.81 -4.86
C SER A 130 6.87 0.35 -3.90
N ILE A 131 7.18 0.37 -2.61
CA ILE A 131 6.21 0.14 -1.53
C ILE A 131 6.05 1.46 -0.77
N LEU A 132 4.92 2.14 -0.96
CA LEU A 132 4.65 3.42 -0.32
C LEU A 132 3.95 3.20 1.01
N VAL A 133 4.64 3.49 2.12
CA VAL A 133 4.08 3.41 3.47
C VAL A 133 3.22 4.64 3.77
N LEU A 134 2.01 4.41 4.28
CA LEU A 134 1.04 5.45 4.62
C LEU A 134 0.46 5.16 6.01
N ASP A 135 1.20 5.51 7.06
CA ASP A 135 0.88 5.18 8.46
C ASP A 135 1.06 6.35 9.44
N GLY A 136 1.40 7.54 8.92
CA GLY A 136 1.63 8.72 9.76
C GLY A 136 2.81 8.59 10.72
N ALA A 137 3.84 7.85 10.32
CA ALA A 137 5.05 7.59 11.09
C ALA A 137 4.86 6.72 12.35
N ASN A 138 3.73 6.02 12.48
CA ASN A 138 3.50 5.08 13.60
C ASN A 138 4.47 3.93 13.63
N ASP A 139 4.75 3.38 12.46
CA ASP A 139 5.72 2.33 12.30
C ASP A 139 6.86 2.94 11.48
N VAL A 140 7.83 3.60 12.12
CA VAL A 140 9.14 3.95 11.50
C VAL A 140 10.24 3.13 12.17
N PRO A 141 11.27 2.60 11.45
CA PRO A 141 12.26 1.72 12.08
C PRO A 141 13.12 2.42 13.15
N ALA A 142 13.01 3.75 13.24
CA ALA A 142 13.74 4.62 14.16
C ALA A 142 12.99 4.92 15.47
N ASP A 143 11.76 4.43 15.68
CA ASP A 143 10.96 4.74 16.90
C ASP A 143 11.66 4.31 18.21
N ARG A 144 12.50 3.28 18.18
CA ARG A 144 13.37 2.93 19.34
C ARG A 144 14.48 3.96 19.64
N ALA A 145 14.60 5.04 18.87
CA ALA A 145 15.60 6.09 19.04
C ALA A 145 15.00 7.47 19.41
N LEU A 146 13.68 7.63 19.51
CA LEU A 146 13.07 8.93 19.85
C LEU A 146 13.47 9.45 21.24
N ASP A 147 13.81 8.55 22.17
CA ASP A 147 14.40 8.92 23.47
C ASP A 147 15.73 9.71 23.35
N ARG A 148 16.42 9.65 22.21
CA ARG A 148 17.70 10.35 22.01
C ARG A 148 17.55 11.77 21.48
N PHE A 149 16.45 12.10 20.80
CA PHE A 149 16.22 13.43 20.24
C PHE A 149 15.27 14.30 21.08
N ALA A 150 14.46 13.69 21.95
CA ALA A 150 13.58 14.43 22.87
C ALA A 150 14.30 14.97 24.13
N ARG A 151 15.60 14.68 24.33
CA ARG A 151 16.41 15.09 25.50
C ARG A 151 17.47 16.15 25.17
N GLN A 152 17.24 17.00 24.18
CA GLN A 152 18.10 18.16 23.88
C GLN A 152 17.32 19.46 24.03
#